data_AF-A0A8T3TXE5-F1
#
_entry.id   AF-A0A8T3TXE5-F1
#
_cell.length_a   1.000
_cell.length_b   1.000
_cell.length_c   1.000
_cell.angle_alpha   90.00
_cell.angle_beta   90.00
_cell.angle_gamma   90.00
#
_symmetry.space_group_name_H-M   'P 1'
#
loop_
_entity.id
_entity.type
_entity.pdbx_description
1 polymer ?
#
loop_
_entity_poly.entity_id
_entity_poly.type
_entity_poly.pdbx_seq_one_letter_code
_entity_poly.pdbx_strand_id
1 'polypeptide(L)'
;MPPLAWLVICVVAGAAAYVVGWPAWRSYRSREARDLNTDRYLAWRGRSSEIPRASTREGMTNEERRRIYAGVGLAIGSVLALIAFFGTS
;
A
#
# COMPACT_ATOMS: atom_id res chain seq x y z
N MET A 1 21.42 -9.84 21.85
CA MET A 1 21.84 -8.86 20.83
C MET A 1 21.97 -7.50 21.50
N PRO A 2 22.96 -6.68 21.14
CA PRO A 2 23.07 -5.32 21.69
C PRO A 2 21.83 -4.51 21.31
N PRO A 3 21.26 -3.67 22.20
CA PRO A 3 20.03 -2.91 21.95
C PRO A 3 20.07 -2.12 20.65
N LEU A 4 21.21 -1.51 20.31
CA LEU A 4 21.41 -0.79 19.06
C LEU A 4 21.13 -1.61 17.80
N ALA A 5 21.32 -2.94 17.83
CA ALA A 5 21.00 -3.81 16.70
C ALA A 5 19.50 -3.81 16.39
N TRP A 6 18.63 -3.79 17.41
CA TRP A 6 17.18 -3.71 17.23
C TRP A 6 16.75 -2.40 16.57
N LEU A 7 17.43 -1.31 16.92
CA LEU A 7 17.15 0.01 16.37
C LEU A 7 17.54 0.09 14.88
N VAL A 8 18.69 -0.49 14.50
CA VAL A 8 19.10 -0.60 13.09
C VAL A 8 18.09 -1.44 12.30
N ILE A 9 17.69 -2.60 12.82
CA ILE A 9 16.69 -3.46 12.17
C ILE A 9 15.37 -2.71 11.99
N CYS A 10 14.91 -1.97 13.01
CA CYS A 10 13.69 -1.18 12.96
C CYS A 10 13.71 -0.15 11.83
N VAL A 11 14.83 0.60 11.69
CA VAL A 11 14.98 1.63 10.65
C VAL A 11 15.02 1.00 9.26
N VAL A 12 15.82 -0.06 9.07
CA VAL A 12 15.95 -0.74 7.77
C VAL A 12 14.61 -1.36 7.35
N ALA A 13 13.91 -2.03 8.27
CA ALA A 13 12.61 -2.62 7.99
C ALA A 13 11.56 -1.56 7.65
N GLY A 14 11.55 -0.43 8.36
CA GLY A 14 10.65 0.70 8.07
C GLY A 14 10.92 1.33 6.70
N ALA A 15 12.19 1.55 6.36
CA ALA A 15 12.58 2.07 5.05
C ALA A 15 12.20 1.10 3.91
N ALA A 16 12.45 -0.20 4.10
CA ALA A 16 12.07 -1.22 3.13
C ALA A 16 10.55 -1.31 2.96
N ALA A 17 9.77 -1.20 4.04
CA ALA A 17 8.31 -1.16 3.98
C ALA A 17 7.81 -0.01 3.11
N TYR A 18 8.38 1.19 3.29
CA TYR A 18 8.03 2.37 2.49
C TYR A 18 8.38 2.18 1.01
N VAL A 19 9.61 1.77 0.71
CA VAL A 19 10.08 1.61 -0.68
C VAL A 19 9.29 0.55 -1.44
N VAL A 20 8.87 -0.54 -0.78
CA VAL A 20 8.13 -1.63 -1.42
C VAL A 20 6.63 -1.31 -1.54
N GLY A 21 6.02 -0.79 -0.47
CA GLY A 21 4.57 -0.55 -0.42
C GLY A 21 4.12 0.71 -1.14
N TRP A 22 4.89 1.80 -1.05
CA TRP A 22 4.49 3.12 -1.55
C TRP A 22 4.28 3.18 -3.07
N PRO A 23 5.17 2.63 -3.93
CA PRO A 23 4.98 2.68 -5.38
C PRO A 23 3.74 1.90 -5.84
N ALA A 24 3.46 0.76 -5.21
CA ALA A 24 2.28 -0.05 -5.49
C ALA A 24 1.00 0.68 -5.10
N TRP A 25 0.98 1.27 -3.89
CA TRP A 25 -0.16 2.07 -3.43
C TRP A 25 -0.43 3.29 -4.33
N ARG A 26 0.64 4.02 -4.70
CA ARG A 26 0.53 5.20 -5.57
C ARG A 26 -0.01 4.83 -6.95
N SER A 27 0.45 3.72 -7.52
CA SER A 27 0.01 3.24 -8.84
C SER A 27 -1.47 2.87 -8.82
N TYR A 28 -1.91 2.11 -7.80
CA TYR A 28 -3.31 1.78 -7.57
C TYR A 28 -4.18 3.04 -7.47
N ARG A 29 -3.82 3.99 -6.60
CA ARG A 29 -4.57 5.24 -6.40
C ARG A 29 -4.68 6.08 -7.67
N SER A 30 -3.64 6.09 -8.50
CA SER A 30 -3.65 6.81 -9.79
C SER A 30 -4.65 6.23 -10.80
N ARG A 31 -4.87 4.91 -10.77
CA ARG A 31 -5.86 4.23 -11.62
C ARG A 31 -7.26 4.47 -11.10
N GLU A 32 -7.46 4.26 -9.80
CA GLU A 32 -8.75 4.49 -9.15
C GLU A 32 -9.24 5.93 -9.36
N ALA A 33 -8.34 6.92 -9.32
CA ALA A 33 -8.68 8.31 -9.61
C ALA A 33 -9.08 8.55 -11.08
N ARG A 34 -8.42 7.88 -12.04
CA ARG A 34 -8.77 7.97 -13.47
C ARG A 34 -10.12 7.34 -13.76
N ASP A 35 -10.39 6.17 -13.19
CA ASP A 35 -11.66 5.46 -13.32
C ASP A 35 -12.80 6.33 -12.76
N LEU A 36 -12.61 6.88 -11.55
CA LEU A 36 -13.60 7.76 -10.93
C LEU A 36 -13.89 9.03 -11.75
N ASN A 37 -12.86 9.62 -12.37
CA ASN A 37 -13.05 10.81 -13.20
C ASN A 37 -13.79 10.47 -14.50
N THR A 38 -13.50 9.30 -15.08
CA THR A 38 -14.20 8.79 -16.26
C THR A 38 -15.67 8.55 -15.95
N ASP A 39 -15.97 7.92 -14.81
CA ASP A 39 -17.35 7.70 -14.35
C ASP A 39 -18.11 9.03 -14.19
N ARG A 40 -17.48 10.04 -13.57
CA ARG A 40 -18.05 11.39 -13.43
C ARG A 40 -18.31 12.06 -14.77
N TYR A 41 -17.37 11.94 -15.72
CA TYR A 41 -17.52 12.50 -17.06
C TYR A 41 -18.68 11.84 -17.82
N LEU A 42 -18.80 10.52 -17.74
CA LEU A 42 -19.88 9.77 -18.38
C LEU A 42 -21.24 10.11 -17.76
N ALA A 43 -21.29 10.26 -16.43
CA ALA A 43 -22.48 10.72 -15.72
C ALA A 43 -22.91 12.12 -16.16
N TRP A 44 -21.96 13.07 -16.24
CA TRP A 44 -22.24 14.42 -16.74
C TRP A 44 -22.78 14.43 -18.17
N ARG A 45 -22.30 13.53 -19.03
CA ARG A 45 -22.79 13.38 -20.42
C ARG A 45 -24.15 12.67 -20.53
N GLY A 46 -24.79 12.32 -19.43
CA GLY A 46 -26.04 11.54 -19.42
C GLY A 46 -25.86 10.12 -19.96
N ARG A 47 -24.62 9.63 -20.02
CA ARG A 47 -24.26 8.28 -20.50
C ARG A 47 -23.80 7.37 -19.35
N SER A 48 -24.04 7.73 -18.10
CA SER A 48 -23.84 6.79 -16.99
C SER A 48 -24.86 5.68 -17.12
N SER A 49 -24.41 4.52 -17.62
CA SER A 49 -25.15 3.30 -17.36
C SER A 49 -25.04 3.04 -15.85
N GLU A 50 -26.14 3.17 -15.11
CA GLU A 50 -26.25 2.81 -13.68
C GLU A 50 -25.83 1.38 -13.37
N ILE A 51 -25.64 0.54 -14.39
CA ILE A 51 -25.10 -0.80 -14.27
C ILE A 51 -23.69 -0.70 -13.66
N PRO A 52 -23.47 -1.19 -12.42
CA PRO A 52 -22.15 -1.19 -11.80
C PRO A 52 -21.21 -2.00 -12.69
N ARG A 53 -20.31 -1.33 -13.39
CA ARG A 53 -19.28 -1.97 -14.21
C ARG A 53 -18.18 -2.54 -13.32
N ALA A 54 -18.53 -3.52 -12.49
CA ALA A 54 -17.55 -4.34 -11.79
C ALA A 54 -16.59 -5.03 -12.78
N SER A 55 -17.00 -5.24 -14.04
CA SER A 55 -16.19 -5.85 -15.09
C SER A 55 -15.17 -4.91 -15.76
N THR A 56 -15.26 -3.59 -15.57
CA THR A 56 -14.34 -2.61 -16.21
C THR A 56 -13.42 -1.91 -15.22
N ARG A 57 -13.71 -2.00 -13.91
CA ARG A 57 -12.75 -1.59 -12.87
C ARG A 57 -11.61 -2.58 -12.86
N GLU A 58 -10.44 -2.12 -13.31
CA GLU A 58 -9.23 -2.94 -13.37
C GLU A 58 -8.76 -3.37 -11.97
N GLY A 59 -9.20 -2.65 -10.93
CA GLY A 59 -8.98 -3.03 -9.54
C GLY A 59 -7.50 -3.08 -9.16
N MET A 60 -7.21 -3.62 -7.97
CA MET A 60 -5.83 -3.79 -7.52
C MET A 60 -5.26 -5.08 -8.09
N THR A 61 -4.14 -4.98 -8.78
CA THR A 61 -3.48 -6.15 -9.39
C THR A 61 -2.93 -7.09 -8.30
N ASN A 62 -2.80 -8.38 -8.62
CA ASN A 62 -2.20 -9.36 -7.71
C ASN A 62 -0.75 -9.00 -7.32
N GLU A 63 -0.02 -8.35 -8.23
CA GLU A 63 1.35 -7.89 -7.95
C GLU A 63 1.37 -6.70 -6.97
N GLU A 64 0.52 -5.70 -7.16
CA GLU A 64 0.36 -4.59 -6.20
C GLU A 64 -0.07 -5.12 -4.83
N ARG A 65 -0.99 -6.08 -4.81
CA ARG A 65 -1.45 -6.76 -3.59
C ARG A 65 -0.29 -7.45 -2.87
N ARG A 66 0.55 -8.19 -3.61
CA ARG A 66 1.75 -8.82 -3.04
C ARG A 66 2.71 -7.78 -2.46
N ARG A 67 2.98 -6.68 -3.19
CA ARG A 67 3.91 -5.62 -2.73
C ARG A 67 3.37 -4.87 -1.51
N ILE A 68 2.08 -4.58 -1.46
CA ILE A 68 1.45 -3.95 -0.30
C ILE A 68 1.51 -4.88 0.92
N TYR A 69 1.18 -6.16 0.78
CA TYR A 69 1.29 -7.10 1.90
C TYR A 69 2.74 -7.32 2.36
N ALA A 70 3.69 -7.36 1.43
CA ALA A 70 5.11 -7.39 1.78
C ALA A 70 5.54 -6.13 2.56
N GLY A 71 5.10 -4.95 2.12
CA GLY A 71 5.33 -3.69 2.84
C GLY A 71 4.71 -3.69 4.25
N VAL A 72 3.48 -4.19 4.39
CA VAL A 72 2.81 -4.34 5.70
C VAL A 72 3.58 -5.30 6.60
N GLY A 73 4.05 -6.44 6.08
CA GLY A 73 4.87 -7.39 6.85
C GLY A 73 6.17 -6.75 7.37
N LEU A 74 6.84 -5.97 6.53
CA LEU A 74 8.05 -5.22 6.92
C LEU A 74 7.75 -4.15 7.98
N ALA A 75 6.61 -3.45 7.86
CA ALA A 75 6.18 -2.47 8.87
C ALA A 75 5.90 -3.14 10.22
N ILE A 76 5.24 -4.30 10.23
CA ILE A 76 5.03 -5.10 11.45
C ILE A 76 6.38 -5.51 12.05
N GLY A 77 7.31 -6.00 11.23
CA GLY A 77 8.67 -6.35 11.67
C GLY A 77 9.42 -5.16 12.29
N SER A 78 9.27 -3.96 11.73
CA SER A 78 9.83 -2.72 12.27
C SER A 78 9.26 -2.40 13.67
N VAL A 79 7.93 -2.50 13.84
CA VAL A 79 7.28 -2.28 15.15
C VAL A 79 7.74 -3.32 16.18
N LEU A 80 7.84 -4.59 15.81
CA LEU A 80 8.33 -5.64 16.69
C LEU A 80 9.78 -5.41 17.12
N ALA A 81 10.64 -4.96 16.20
CA ALA A 81 12.02 -4.60 16.51
C ALA A 81 12.09 -3.40 17.47
N LEU A 82 11.20 -2.41 17.32
CA LEU A 82 11.11 -1.28 18.25
C LEU A 82 10.67 -1.72 19.65
N ILE A 83 9.69 -2.62 19.74
CA ILE A 83 9.24 -3.20 21.02
C ILE A 83 10.41 -3.97 21.68
N ALA A 84 11.13 -4.79 20.90
CA ALA A 84 12.27 -5.55 21.38
C ALA A 84 13.41 -4.64 21.86
N PHE A 85 13.64 -3.52 21.18
CA PHE A 85 14.59 -2.49 21.63
C PHE A 85 14.24 -2.03 23.05
N PHE A 86 13.03 -1.50 23.26
CA PHE A 86 12.62 -1.00 24.58
C PHE A 86 12.58 -2.10 25.66
N GLY A 87 12.27 -3.35 25.30
CA GLY A 87 12.27 -4.47 26.25
C GLY A 87 13.65 -5.03 26.59
N THR A 88 14.70 -4.66 25.86
CA THR A 88 16.08 -5.16 26.06
C THR A 88 17.11 -4.06 26.35
N SER A 89 16.64 -2.80 26.44
CA SER A 89 17.45 -1.61 26.75
C SER A 89 17.50 -1.32 28.24
#